data_AF-A0A9D9ID51-F1
#
_entry.id   AF-A0A9D9ID51-F1
#
_cell.length_a   1.000
_cell.length_b   1.000
_cell.length_c   1.000
_cell.angle_alpha   90.00
_cell.angle_beta   90.00
_cell.angle_gamma   90.00
#
_symmetry.space_group_name_H-M   'P 1'
#
loop_
_entity.id
_entity.type
_entity.pdbx_description
1 polymer ?
#
loop_
_entity_poly.entity_id
_entity_poly.type
_entity_poly.pdbx_seq_one_letter_code
_entity_poly.pdbx_strand_id
1 'polypeptide(L)'
;MRKALAFLLIAAVLITSAFSADAGIPIKVLLLPKFENGEMSGDFPGEAQYYYEAYTQGGDEYEIKGGMPGSKLYVKDGVAIYVTGMGKVNTAMSLNSILLDPRFDFSDCYFISTGCAGSATEYSVMGDVFVITAAIDYDLGHHADPREMENPENPTWFHDGGYDSSSYKLLDQDLMDKVYNLVKDVEIETTDKTRAFMAYTFDNADWAVRDPKVLRGTTVSGDNYWKGAYDQQNAISMCEVYDAPDPFALSEMEDVALAVVLDRFGLLDRYIIIRDSVNMVVFMNGVTPEGLWDPTRTDESLSDEDSIEAADIFATAMENNFKVGSVVVDAILDGTL
;
A
#
# COMPACT_ATOMS: atom_id res chain seq x y z
N MET A 1 -11.96 7.13 -83.58
CA MET A 1 -12.05 5.99 -82.64
C MET A 1 -10.65 5.54 -82.27
N ARG A 2 -10.29 5.68 -80.98
CA ARG A 2 -9.31 4.91 -80.19
C ARG A 2 -7.85 4.77 -80.69
N LYS A 3 -6.79 4.94 -79.91
CA LYS A 3 -6.52 5.43 -78.54
C LYS A 3 -4.98 5.41 -78.49
N ALA A 4 -4.33 6.53 -78.17
CA ALA A 4 -2.90 6.57 -77.90
C ALA A 4 -2.63 5.92 -76.54
N LEU A 5 -1.70 4.96 -76.49
CA LEU A 5 -1.27 4.29 -75.26
C LEU A 5 -0.13 5.12 -74.64
N ALA A 6 -0.48 5.99 -73.69
CA ALA A 6 0.48 6.68 -72.85
C ALA A 6 0.88 5.76 -71.69
N PHE A 7 2.14 5.34 -71.66
CA PHE A 7 2.77 4.72 -70.50
C PHE A 7 2.88 5.77 -69.39
N LEU A 8 2.09 5.63 -68.35
CA LEU A 8 2.22 6.39 -67.11
C LEU A 8 2.78 5.42 -66.07
N LEU A 9 4.12 5.42 -65.93
CA LEU A 9 4.80 4.78 -64.80
C LEU A 9 4.47 5.62 -63.56
N ILE A 10 3.48 5.17 -62.79
CA ILE A 10 3.26 5.67 -61.43
C ILE A 10 4.34 5.00 -60.58
N ALA A 11 5.40 5.76 -60.28
CA ALA A 11 6.33 5.41 -59.22
C ALA A 11 5.58 5.53 -57.90
N ALA A 12 5.05 4.41 -57.42
CA ALA A 12 4.58 4.28 -56.04
C ALA A 12 5.81 4.36 -55.13
N VAL A 13 6.13 5.56 -54.67
CA VAL A 13 7.02 5.76 -53.53
C VAL A 13 6.29 5.18 -52.33
N LEU A 14 6.62 3.93 -51.99
CA LEU A 14 6.34 3.34 -50.69
C LEU A 14 7.10 4.16 -49.65
N ILE A 15 6.43 5.16 -49.09
CA ILE A 15 6.85 5.75 -47.82
C ILE A 15 6.57 4.68 -46.77
N THR A 16 7.56 3.82 -46.53
CA THR A 16 7.62 3.03 -45.30
C THR A 16 7.92 4.03 -44.19
N SER A 17 6.87 4.65 -43.66
CA SER A 17 6.93 5.25 -42.33
C SER A 17 7.25 4.10 -41.39
N ALA A 18 8.51 3.96 -41.03
CA ALA A 18 8.85 3.20 -39.84
C ALA A 18 8.14 3.93 -38.70
N PHE A 19 6.99 3.42 -38.29
CA PHE A 19 6.46 3.65 -36.96
C PHE A 19 7.51 3.05 -36.03
N SER A 20 8.52 3.85 -35.68
CA SER A 20 9.18 3.67 -34.39
C SER A 20 8.05 3.96 -33.42
N ALA A 21 7.41 2.91 -32.90
CA ALA A 21 6.66 3.05 -31.67
C ALA A 21 7.66 3.69 -30.70
N ASP A 22 7.37 4.91 -30.28
CA ASP A 22 8.18 5.59 -29.27
C ASP A 22 8.13 4.66 -28.07
N ALA A 23 9.26 4.01 -27.77
CA ALA A 23 9.32 3.11 -26.62
C ALA A 23 9.10 4.01 -25.40
N GLY A 24 8.01 3.78 -24.66
CA GLY A 24 7.68 4.57 -23.48
C GLY A 24 8.85 4.62 -22.51
N ILE A 25 8.89 5.65 -21.66
CA ILE A 25 9.91 5.79 -20.62
C ILE A 25 9.86 4.52 -19.74
N PRO A 26 10.92 3.70 -19.74
CA PRO A 26 10.88 2.42 -19.04
C PRO A 26 10.92 2.65 -17.52
N ILE A 27 9.93 2.10 -16.82
CA ILE A 27 9.85 2.11 -15.36
C ILE A 27 10.16 0.71 -14.85
N LYS A 28 11.15 0.60 -13.96
CA LYS A 28 11.53 -0.63 -13.27
C LYS A 28 10.83 -0.78 -11.93
N VAL A 29 10.64 0.34 -11.22
CA VAL A 29 9.97 0.36 -9.91
C VAL A 29 8.97 1.51 -9.90
N LEU A 30 7.72 1.23 -9.56
CA LEU A 30 6.70 2.23 -9.26
C LEU A 30 6.34 2.18 -7.77
N LEU A 31 6.71 3.22 -7.04
CA LEU A 31 6.43 3.43 -5.63
C LEU A 31 5.09 4.14 -5.46
N LEU A 32 4.22 3.60 -4.61
CA LEU A 32 2.83 4.01 -4.46
C LEU A 32 2.51 4.37 -2.98
N PRO A 33 3.13 5.41 -2.40
CA PRO A 33 2.70 5.96 -1.11
C PRO A 33 1.31 6.62 -1.23
N LYS A 34 0.60 6.75 -0.12
CA LYS A 34 -0.79 7.24 -0.11
C LYS A 34 -0.88 8.71 0.20
N PHE A 35 0.02 9.22 1.04
CA PHE A 35 0.08 10.63 1.39
C PHE A 35 1.50 11.13 1.66
N GLU A 36 1.62 12.45 1.71
CA GLU A 36 2.80 13.18 2.17
C GLU A 36 2.32 14.34 3.05
N ASN A 37 3.15 14.75 4.02
CA ASN A 37 2.85 15.85 4.93
C ASN A 37 3.54 17.11 4.44
N GLY A 38 2.80 18.02 3.79
CA GLY A 38 3.39 19.27 3.30
C GLY A 38 4.19 19.04 2.02
N GLU A 39 5.50 19.23 2.08
CA GLU A 39 6.39 19.13 0.93
C GLU A 39 6.94 17.70 0.75
N MET A 40 7.39 17.36 -0.45
CA MET A 40 7.98 16.03 -0.73
C MET A 40 9.36 15.78 -0.06
N SER A 41 9.91 16.76 0.66
CA SER A 41 11.26 16.69 1.23
C SER A 41 11.51 17.79 2.27
N GLY A 42 12.31 17.49 3.28
CA GLY A 42 12.87 18.46 4.22
C GLY A 42 11.96 18.91 5.36
N ASP A 43 10.79 18.30 5.54
CA ASP A 43 9.86 18.54 6.65
C ASP A 43 9.53 17.25 7.42
N PHE A 44 8.38 17.18 8.10
CA PHE A 44 8.00 15.99 8.85
C PHE A 44 7.53 14.91 7.87
N PRO A 45 8.18 13.74 7.81
CA PRO A 45 7.94 12.78 6.73
C PRO A 45 6.55 12.15 6.83
N GLY A 46 5.82 12.14 5.72
CA GLY A 46 4.78 11.17 5.42
C GLY A 46 5.34 9.93 4.74
N GLU A 47 4.50 9.21 4.00
CA GLU A 47 4.87 7.91 3.41
C GLU A 47 5.79 8.02 2.20
N ALA A 48 5.87 9.19 1.55
CA ALA A 48 6.60 9.34 0.29
C ALA A 48 8.02 9.89 0.48
N GLN A 49 8.26 10.68 1.52
CA GLN A 49 9.41 11.57 1.64
C GLN A 49 10.76 10.85 1.51
N TYR A 50 11.02 9.84 2.34
CA TYR A 50 12.29 9.13 2.31
C TYR A 50 12.55 8.43 0.97
N TYR A 51 11.51 7.84 0.38
CA TYR A 51 11.60 7.23 -0.95
C TYR A 51 11.84 8.27 -2.05
N TYR A 52 11.16 9.41 -1.99
CA TYR A 52 11.34 10.50 -2.94
C TYR A 52 12.77 11.04 -2.90
N GLU A 53 13.27 11.37 -1.71
CA GLU A 53 14.62 11.89 -1.48
C GLU A 53 15.69 10.90 -1.99
N ALA A 54 15.52 9.61 -1.70
CA ALA A 54 16.47 8.59 -2.11
C ALA A 54 16.48 8.33 -3.63
N TYR A 55 15.31 8.23 -4.25
CA TYR A 55 15.22 7.65 -5.60
C TYR A 55 14.79 8.62 -6.70
N THR A 56 13.99 9.63 -6.41
CA THR A 56 13.35 10.45 -7.47
C THR A 56 13.59 11.95 -7.35
N GLN A 57 14.21 12.42 -6.27
CA GLN A 57 14.51 13.84 -6.08
C GLN A 57 15.41 14.37 -7.20
N GLY A 58 14.99 15.51 -7.78
CA GLY A 58 15.63 16.12 -8.95
C GLY A 58 15.39 15.37 -10.27
N GLY A 59 14.45 14.43 -10.30
CA GLY A 59 13.97 13.76 -11.51
C GLY A 59 13.00 14.58 -12.34
N ASP A 60 12.49 13.97 -13.42
CA ASP A 60 11.46 14.54 -14.26
C ASP A 60 10.08 14.43 -13.59
N GLU A 61 9.22 15.43 -13.82
CA GLU A 61 7.90 15.51 -13.24
C GLU A 61 6.80 15.45 -14.31
N TYR A 62 5.77 14.65 -14.06
CA TYR A 62 4.67 14.46 -14.99
C TYR A 62 3.32 14.61 -14.32
N GLU A 63 2.49 15.49 -14.88
CA GLU A 63 1.05 15.51 -14.60
C GLU A 63 0.39 14.25 -15.18
N ILE A 64 -0.39 13.54 -14.38
CA ILE A 64 -1.11 12.33 -14.80
C ILE A 64 -2.59 12.66 -14.98
N LYS A 65 -3.10 12.47 -16.21
CA LYS A 65 -4.51 12.75 -16.51
C LYS A 65 -5.40 11.76 -15.78
N GLY A 66 -6.26 12.25 -14.89
CA GLY A 66 -7.15 11.42 -14.08
C GLY A 66 -6.52 10.97 -12.75
N GLY A 67 -5.27 11.35 -12.51
CA GLY A 67 -4.63 11.20 -11.20
C GLY A 67 -5.17 12.18 -10.16
N MET A 68 -4.72 12.00 -8.93
CA MET A 68 -5.04 12.81 -7.76
C MET A 68 -4.64 14.29 -7.99
N PRO A 69 -5.55 15.25 -7.77
CA PRO A 69 -5.27 16.67 -8.00
C PRO A 69 -4.10 17.17 -7.14
N GLY A 70 -3.07 17.73 -7.78
CA GLY A 70 -1.88 18.26 -7.10
C GLY A 70 -0.75 17.24 -6.96
N SER A 71 -1.02 15.94 -7.16
CA SER A 71 0.02 14.91 -7.21
C SER A 71 0.64 14.83 -8.61
N LYS A 72 1.97 14.66 -8.64
CA LYS A 72 2.75 14.40 -9.86
C LYS A 72 3.40 13.03 -9.78
N LEU A 73 3.69 12.45 -10.96
CA LEU A 73 4.59 11.31 -11.08
C LEU A 73 6.01 11.86 -11.22
N TYR A 74 6.88 11.51 -10.27
CA TYR A 74 8.30 11.84 -10.33
C TYR A 74 9.06 10.64 -10.85
N VAL A 75 9.93 10.82 -11.84
CA VAL A 75 10.67 9.74 -12.48
C VAL A 75 12.16 10.06 -12.55
N LYS A 76 12.99 9.12 -12.11
CA LYS A 76 14.44 9.23 -12.18
C LYS A 76 15.07 7.85 -12.22
N ASP A 77 16.03 7.65 -13.12
CA ASP A 77 16.87 6.44 -13.20
C ASP A 77 16.09 5.10 -13.20
N GLY A 78 14.88 5.10 -13.76
CA GLY A 78 14.00 3.92 -13.84
C GLY A 78 13.09 3.71 -12.62
N VAL A 79 13.16 4.56 -11.60
CA VAL A 79 12.22 4.59 -10.48
C VAL A 79 11.19 5.69 -10.72
N ALA A 80 9.94 5.39 -10.41
CA ALA A 80 8.86 6.36 -10.37
C ALA A 80 8.18 6.35 -9.00
N ILE A 81 7.70 7.50 -8.53
CA ILE A 81 6.88 7.61 -7.31
C ILE A 81 5.67 8.50 -7.57
N TYR A 82 4.51 8.07 -7.03
CA TYR A 82 3.27 8.82 -7.11
C TYR A 82 2.47 8.71 -5.81
N VAL A 83 2.14 9.84 -5.19
CA VAL A 83 1.24 9.89 -4.04
C VAL A 83 -0.19 9.62 -4.51
N THR A 84 -0.70 8.43 -4.24
CA THR A 84 -1.95 7.93 -4.83
C THR A 84 -3.21 8.53 -4.23
N GLY A 85 -3.09 9.10 -3.03
CA GLY A 85 -4.22 9.50 -2.19
C GLY A 85 -4.73 8.34 -1.34
N MET A 86 -5.27 8.69 -0.17
CA MET A 86 -5.87 7.76 0.78
C MET A 86 -7.22 7.21 0.28
N GLY A 87 -7.49 5.95 0.62
CA GLY A 87 -8.72 5.23 0.31
C GLY A 87 -8.74 4.54 -1.05
N LYS A 88 -9.53 3.46 -1.14
CA LYS A 88 -9.60 2.54 -2.29
C LYS A 88 -9.91 3.24 -3.60
N VAL A 89 -10.82 4.23 -3.59
CA VAL A 89 -11.22 4.97 -4.80
C VAL A 89 -10.05 5.80 -5.35
N ASN A 90 -9.41 6.60 -4.50
CA ASN A 90 -8.33 7.48 -4.94
C ASN A 90 -7.14 6.68 -5.45
N THR A 91 -6.73 5.66 -4.68
CA THR A 91 -5.55 4.86 -5.03
C THR A 91 -5.76 4.08 -6.34
N ALA A 92 -6.94 3.48 -6.54
CA ALA A 92 -7.25 2.74 -7.75
C ALA A 92 -7.33 3.67 -8.98
N MET A 93 -7.95 4.84 -8.85
CA MET A 93 -8.02 5.81 -9.94
C MET A 93 -6.65 6.34 -10.33
N SER A 94 -5.79 6.62 -9.34
CA SER A 94 -4.41 7.08 -9.55
C SER A 94 -3.60 6.03 -10.31
N LEU A 95 -3.51 4.80 -9.79
CA LEU A 95 -2.74 3.74 -10.45
C LEU A 95 -3.28 3.41 -11.85
N ASN A 96 -4.61 3.29 -12.01
CA ASN A 96 -5.21 3.04 -13.32
C ASN A 96 -4.88 4.15 -14.33
N SER A 97 -4.87 5.41 -13.89
CA SER A 97 -4.51 6.54 -14.75
C SER A 97 -3.03 6.54 -15.15
N ILE A 98 -2.14 6.15 -14.24
CA ILE A 98 -0.70 5.99 -14.51
C ILE A 98 -0.47 4.88 -15.54
N LEU A 99 -1.06 3.70 -15.34
CA LEU A 99 -0.87 2.54 -16.22
C LEU A 99 -1.44 2.73 -17.64
N LEU A 100 -2.43 3.60 -17.80
CA LEU A 100 -3.00 3.95 -19.11
C LEU A 100 -2.24 5.07 -19.83
N ASP A 101 -1.26 5.69 -19.19
CA ASP A 101 -0.52 6.78 -19.78
C ASP A 101 0.55 6.24 -20.74
N PRO A 102 0.42 6.48 -22.07
CA PRO A 102 1.28 5.85 -23.08
C PRO A 102 2.72 6.40 -23.08
N ARG A 103 3.02 7.39 -22.24
CA ARG A 103 4.38 7.92 -22.09
C ARG A 103 5.31 6.94 -21.36
N PHE A 104 4.77 6.01 -20.58
CA PHE A 104 5.55 5.11 -19.73
C PHE A 104 5.41 3.67 -20.19
N ASP A 105 6.47 2.90 -20.00
CA ASP A 105 6.49 1.46 -20.24
C ASP A 105 6.68 0.73 -18.91
N PHE A 106 5.67 -0.07 -18.53
CA PHE A 106 5.63 -0.85 -17.30
C PHE A 106 5.83 -2.35 -17.52
N SER A 107 6.24 -2.76 -18.73
CA SER A 107 6.34 -4.17 -19.11
C SER A 107 7.27 -5.00 -18.21
N ASP A 108 8.30 -4.37 -17.65
CA ASP A 108 9.28 -4.95 -16.71
C ASP A 108 9.23 -4.30 -15.30
N CYS A 109 8.13 -3.64 -14.95
CA CYS A 109 7.99 -2.88 -13.71
C CYS A 109 7.57 -3.77 -12.52
N TYR A 110 8.17 -3.53 -11.36
CA TYR A 110 7.65 -3.93 -10.04
C TYR A 110 6.87 -2.77 -9.40
N PHE A 111 5.77 -3.11 -8.76
CA PHE A 111 4.87 -2.15 -8.10
C PHE A 111 4.99 -2.32 -6.59
N ILE A 112 5.37 -1.26 -5.88
CA ILE A 112 5.54 -1.30 -4.44
C ILE A 112 4.54 -0.35 -3.79
N SER A 113 3.55 -0.92 -3.11
CA SER A 113 2.72 -0.19 -2.15
C SER A 113 3.51 -0.03 -0.87
N THR A 114 3.66 1.22 -0.43
CA THR A 114 4.25 1.57 0.86
C THR A 114 3.26 2.40 1.66
N GLY A 115 3.29 2.27 2.98
CA GLY A 115 2.57 3.15 3.89
C GLY A 115 2.40 2.60 5.29
N CYS A 116 1.82 3.43 6.16
CA CYS A 116 1.50 3.06 7.53
C CYS A 116 0.21 2.23 7.61
N ALA A 117 0.02 1.53 8.72
CA ALA A 117 -1.17 0.74 8.99
C ALA A 117 -1.40 0.51 10.50
N GLY A 118 -2.62 0.11 10.84
CA GLY A 118 -3.01 -0.26 12.20
C GLY A 118 -2.82 -1.74 12.49
N SER A 119 -2.36 -2.06 13.69
CA SER A 119 -1.84 -3.38 14.04
C SER A 119 -2.81 -4.29 14.76
N ALA A 120 -2.83 -5.55 14.33
CA ALA A 120 -3.50 -6.63 15.02
C ALA A 120 -2.88 -6.89 16.39
N THR A 121 -3.74 -6.96 17.40
CA THR A 121 -3.37 -7.35 18.77
C THR A 121 -2.85 -8.78 18.79
N GLU A 122 -1.89 -9.09 19.65
CA GLU A 122 -1.25 -10.42 19.82
C GLU A 122 -0.28 -10.85 18.71
N TYR A 123 -0.28 -10.17 17.56
CA TYR A 123 0.63 -10.48 16.45
C TYR A 123 1.70 -9.41 16.24
N SER A 124 1.32 -8.14 16.28
CA SER A 124 2.14 -6.99 15.90
C SER A 124 2.47 -6.09 17.09
N VAL A 125 3.59 -5.36 17.01
CA VAL A 125 3.90 -4.21 17.87
C VAL A 125 4.14 -2.96 17.01
N MET A 126 3.82 -1.79 17.56
CA MET A 126 4.13 -0.51 16.92
C MET A 126 5.61 -0.41 16.55
N GLY A 127 5.88 -0.09 15.28
CA GLY A 127 7.22 -0.05 14.67
C GLY A 127 7.61 -1.30 13.88
N ASP A 128 6.85 -2.41 13.96
CA ASP A 128 7.03 -3.54 13.05
C ASP A 128 6.85 -3.13 11.58
N VAL A 129 7.49 -3.85 10.66
CA VAL A 129 7.29 -3.72 9.22
C VAL A 129 6.89 -5.06 8.62
N PHE A 130 5.96 -5.06 7.69
CA PHE A 130 5.38 -6.28 7.12
C PHE A 130 5.57 -6.36 5.62
N VAL A 131 5.98 -7.55 5.15
CA VAL A 131 5.83 -8.00 3.76
C VAL A 131 4.47 -8.69 3.64
N ILE A 132 3.55 -8.11 2.88
CA ILE A 132 2.16 -8.60 2.84
C ILE A 132 2.02 -9.72 1.82
N THR A 133 1.21 -10.73 2.14
CA THR A 133 1.00 -11.91 1.28
C THR A 133 -0.40 -12.04 0.73
N ALA A 134 -1.35 -11.32 1.32
CA ALA A 134 -2.70 -11.17 0.83
C ALA A 134 -3.26 -9.80 1.23
N ALA A 135 -4.09 -9.23 0.36
CA ALA A 135 -4.83 -8.00 0.63
C ALA A 135 -6.34 -8.29 0.50
N ILE A 136 -7.10 -7.97 1.53
CA ILE A 136 -8.54 -8.28 1.65
C ILE A 136 -9.32 -6.97 1.80
N ASP A 137 -10.50 -6.88 1.22
CA ASP A 137 -11.42 -5.75 1.39
C ASP A 137 -12.37 -6.02 2.56
N TYR A 138 -12.36 -5.16 3.58
CA TYR A 138 -13.24 -5.28 4.75
C TYR A 138 -14.72 -5.10 4.40
N ASP A 139 -15.02 -4.23 3.43
CA ASP A 139 -16.36 -3.71 3.17
C ASP A 139 -17.17 -4.61 2.24
N LEU A 140 -16.50 -5.24 1.26
CA LEU A 140 -17.16 -6.09 0.28
C LEU A 140 -17.61 -7.43 0.88
N GLY A 141 -18.92 -7.67 0.81
CA GLY A 141 -19.62 -8.79 1.43
C GLY A 141 -20.96 -8.31 1.98
N HIS A 142 -21.47 -8.99 3.00
CA HIS A 142 -22.63 -8.52 3.75
C HIS A 142 -22.28 -8.22 5.19
N HIS A 143 -22.83 -7.13 5.73
CA HIS A 143 -22.68 -6.75 7.13
C HIS A 143 -24.02 -6.76 7.84
N ALA A 144 -24.05 -7.33 9.05
CA ALA A 144 -25.15 -7.15 9.99
C ALA A 144 -24.81 -6.06 11.00
N ASP A 145 -25.83 -5.35 11.47
CA ASP A 145 -25.66 -4.45 12.61
C ASP A 145 -25.30 -5.28 13.86
N PRO A 146 -24.17 -5.00 14.54
CA PRO A 146 -23.75 -5.78 15.71
C PRO A 146 -24.81 -5.82 16.82
N ARG A 147 -25.69 -4.81 16.91
CA ARG A 147 -26.73 -4.72 17.95
C ARG A 147 -27.91 -5.66 17.70
N GLU A 148 -28.04 -6.18 16.48
CA GLU A 148 -29.09 -7.10 16.09
C GLU A 148 -28.63 -8.57 16.08
N MET A 149 -27.34 -8.82 16.37
CA MET A 149 -26.78 -10.16 16.46
C MET A 149 -27.38 -10.94 17.64
N GLU A 150 -27.80 -12.19 17.38
CA GLU A 150 -28.28 -13.08 18.45
C GLU A 150 -27.17 -13.40 19.47
N ASN A 151 -25.93 -13.53 18.99
CA ASN A 151 -24.74 -13.64 19.80
C ASN A 151 -23.77 -12.50 19.44
N PRO A 152 -23.50 -11.55 20.36
CA PRO A 152 -22.63 -10.41 20.08
C PRO A 152 -21.17 -10.78 19.82
N GLU A 153 -20.74 -12.00 20.16
CA GLU A 153 -19.39 -12.49 19.91
C GLU A 153 -19.18 -13.03 18.49
N ASN A 154 -20.26 -13.22 17.72
CA ASN A 154 -20.15 -13.74 16.36
C ASN A 154 -19.66 -12.63 15.40
N PRO A 155 -18.90 -12.99 14.36
CA PRO A 155 -18.58 -12.06 13.27
C PRO A 155 -19.85 -11.42 12.68
N THR A 156 -19.75 -10.13 12.36
CA THR A 156 -20.82 -9.34 11.73
C THR A 156 -20.68 -9.25 10.22
N TRP A 157 -19.53 -9.67 9.69
CA TRP A 157 -19.29 -9.82 8.27
C TRP A 157 -19.66 -11.24 7.79
N PHE A 158 -20.26 -11.33 6.61
CA PHE A 158 -20.64 -12.57 5.96
C PHE A 158 -20.14 -12.59 4.52
N HIS A 159 -19.49 -13.70 4.15
CA HIS A 159 -18.99 -13.92 2.80
C HIS A 159 -20.11 -13.94 1.76
N ASP A 160 -19.91 -13.20 0.67
CA ASP A 160 -20.67 -13.32 -0.56
C ASP A 160 -19.70 -13.44 -1.74
N GLY A 161 -19.65 -14.64 -2.32
CA GLY A 161 -18.80 -14.97 -3.47
C GLY A 161 -19.05 -14.13 -4.73
N GLY A 162 -20.15 -13.37 -4.78
CA GLY A 162 -20.39 -12.37 -5.83
C GLY A 162 -19.35 -11.25 -5.87
N TYR A 163 -18.63 -11.02 -4.77
CA TYR A 163 -17.62 -9.96 -4.65
C TYR A 163 -16.17 -10.45 -4.79
N ASP A 164 -15.91 -11.76 -4.83
CA ASP A 164 -14.58 -12.38 -4.80
C ASP A 164 -13.59 -11.82 -5.85
N SER A 165 -14.11 -11.34 -6.99
CA SER A 165 -13.26 -10.72 -8.02
C SER A 165 -12.52 -9.46 -7.55
N SER A 166 -13.00 -8.81 -6.49
CA SER A 166 -12.44 -7.56 -5.95
C SER A 166 -12.35 -7.50 -4.42
N SER A 167 -12.91 -8.46 -3.68
CA SER A 167 -12.87 -8.47 -2.21
C SER A 167 -11.59 -9.05 -1.62
N TYR A 168 -10.72 -9.66 -2.42
CA TYR A 168 -9.38 -10.05 -1.99
C TYR A 168 -8.44 -10.30 -3.18
N LYS A 169 -7.14 -10.28 -2.90
CA LYS A 169 -6.08 -10.79 -3.77
C LYS A 169 -5.03 -11.50 -2.93
N LEU A 170 -4.73 -12.75 -3.29
CA LEU A 170 -3.51 -13.42 -2.85
C LEU A 170 -2.37 -12.95 -3.75
N LEU A 171 -1.25 -12.53 -3.14
CA LEU A 171 -0.09 -12.07 -3.90
C LEU A 171 0.76 -13.27 -4.37
N ASP A 172 1.72 -13.01 -5.25
CA ASP A 172 2.65 -14.06 -5.72
C ASP A 172 3.52 -14.55 -4.55
N GLN A 173 3.27 -15.78 -4.09
CA GLN A 173 3.92 -16.31 -2.89
C GLN A 173 5.42 -16.55 -3.07
N ASP A 174 5.87 -16.90 -4.29
CA ASP A 174 7.29 -17.09 -4.56
C ASP A 174 8.02 -15.73 -4.51
N LEU A 175 7.39 -14.66 -5.00
CA LEU A 175 7.90 -13.30 -4.86
C LEU A 175 7.92 -12.86 -3.41
N MET A 176 6.84 -13.08 -2.65
CA MET A 176 6.78 -12.68 -1.24
C MET A 176 7.81 -13.43 -0.39
N ASP A 177 8.06 -14.72 -0.67
CA ASP A 177 9.12 -15.50 -0.02
C ASP A 177 10.50 -14.92 -0.31
N LYS A 178 10.77 -14.52 -1.56
CA LYS A 178 12.05 -13.88 -1.93
C LYS A 178 12.22 -12.54 -1.23
N VAL A 179 11.20 -11.67 -1.29
CA VAL A 179 11.22 -10.35 -0.64
C VAL A 179 11.42 -10.51 0.86
N TYR A 180 10.65 -11.36 1.52
CA TYR A 180 10.80 -11.58 2.97
C TYR A 180 12.20 -12.10 3.33
N ASN A 181 12.75 -13.05 2.57
CA ASN A 181 14.10 -13.55 2.83
C ASN A 181 15.19 -12.49 2.63
N LEU A 182 14.96 -11.50 1.77
CA LEU A 182 15.85 -10.38 1.57
C LEU A 182 15.84 -9.41 2.76
N VAL A 183 14.67 -9.17 3.37
CA VAL A 183 14.48 -8.09 4.35
C VAL A 183 14.28 -8.51 5.80
N LYS A 184 14.04 -9.79 6.09
CA LYS A 184 13.68 -10.28 7.45
C LYS A 184 14.68 -9.93 8.56
N ASP A 185 15.94 -9.73 8.19
CA ASP A 185 17.06 -9.47 9.11
C ASP A 185 17.45 -7.98 9.14
N VAL A 186 16.68 -7.09 8.49
CA VAL A 186 16.88 -5.64 8.58
C VAL A 186 16.57 -5.16 9.99
N GLU A 187 17.54 -4.50 10.62
CA GLU A 187 17.37 -3.90 11.94
C GLU A 187 16.45 -2.67 11.85
N ILE A 188 15.38 -2.69 12.65
CA ILE A 188 14.37 -1.63 12.75
C ILE A 188 14.15 -1.25 14.21
N GLU A 189 13.70 -0.02 14.46
CA GLU A 189 13.76 0.61 15.77
C GLU A 189 12.36 0.94 16.33
N THR A 190 12.29 1.20 17.63
CA THR A 190 11.09 1.78 18.27
C THR A 190 11.55 2.85 19.26
N THR A 191 10.61 3.65 19.78
CA THR A 191 10.93 4.65 20.81
C THR A 191 10.71 4.09 22.21
N ASP A 192 11.42 4.63 23.20
CA ASP A 192 11.18 4.29 24.61
C ASP A 192 9.74 4.62 25.04
N LYS A 193 9.14 5.67 24.48
CA LYS A 193 7.75 6.08 24.72
C LYS A 193 6.78 5.04 24.17
N THR A 194 6.96 4.59 22.93
CA THR A 194 6.16 3.54 22.30
C THR A 194 6.30 2.21 23.05
N ARG A 195 7.52 1.82 23.44
CA ARG A 195 7.75 0.60 24.24
C ARG A 195 7.02 0.65 25.58
N ALA A 196 7.16 1.74 26.32
CA ALA A 196 6.47 1.93 27.60
C ALA A 196 4.95 1.93 27.41
N PHE A 197 4.47 2.54 26.34
CA PHE A 197 3.05 2.58 25.98
C PHE A 197 2.50 1.19 25.67
N MET A 198 3.15 0.40 24.80
CA MET A 198 2.74 -0.97 24.49
C MET A 198 2.74 -1.86 25.75
N ALA A 199 3.77 -1.74 26.59
CA ALA A 199 3.86 -2.49 27.84
C ALA A 199 2.72 -2.16 28.82
N TYR A 200 2.38 -0.88 28.96
CA TYR A 200 1.28 -0.43 29.82
C TYR A 200 -0.09 -0.84 29.26
N THR A 201 -0.30 -0.63 27.96
CA THR A 201 -1.59 -0.87 27.30
C THR A 201 -2.00 -2.34 27.34
N PHE A 202 -1.03 -3.26 27.25
CA PHE A 202 -1.27 -4.70 27.18
C PHE A 202 -0.76 -5.45 28.41
N ASP A 203 -0.73 -4.80 29.58
CA ASP A 203 -0.39 -5.41 30.88
C ASP A 203 0.90 -6.26 30.87
N ASN A 204 1.92 -5.80 30.14
CA ASN A 204 3.19 -6.51 29.90
C ASN A 204 3.04 -7.90 29.28
N ALA A 205 2.04 -8.11 28.42
CA ALA A 205 1.95 -9.33 27.62
C ALA A 205 3.24 -9.57 26.81
N ASP A 206 3.71 -10.82 26.74
CA ASP A 206 4.99 -11.18 26.13
C ASP A 206 5.13 -10.66 24.68
N TRP A 207 4.03 -10.69 23.90
CA TRP A 207 4.02 -10.20 22.52
C TRP A 207 4.12 -8.68 22.41
N ALA A 208 3.72 -7.92 23.43
CA ALA A 208 3.65 -6.46 23.42
C ALA A 208 4.95 -5.78 23.89
N VAL A 209 5.85 -6.53 24.53
CA VAL A 209 7.10 -6.02 25.09
C VAL A 209 8.35 -6.41 24.29
N ARG A 210 8.18 -7.12 23.18
CA ARG A 210 9.27 -7.45 22.26
C ARG A 210 9.74 -6.24 21.45
N ASP A 211 10.93 -6.34 20.89
CA ASP A 211 11.43 -5.39 19.89
C ASP A 211 10.67 -5.54 18.56
N PRO A 212 10.57 -4.44 17.77
CA PRO A 212 10.01 -4.51 16.43
C PRO A 212 10.91 -5.35 15.51
N LYS A 213 10.30 -5.95 14.50
CA LYS A 213 10.99 -6.77 13.50
C LYS A 213 10.22 -6.79 12.18
N VAL A 214 10.86 -7.34 11.15
CA VAL A 214 10.22 -7.57 9.86
C VAL A 214 9.43 -8.89 9.89
N LEU A 215 8.17 -8.84 9.48
CA LEU A 215 7.21 -9.94 9.54
C LEU A 215 6.52 -10.15 8.19
N ARG A 216 5.77 -11.25 8.08
CA ARG A 216 4.78 -11.46 7.01
C ARG A 216 3.38 -11.27 7.56
N GLY A 217 2.42 -10.98 6.69
CA GLY A 217 1.04 -10.80 7.14
C GLY A 217 0.05 -10.56 6.03
N THR A 218 -1.21 -10.49 6.42
CA THR A 218 -2.33 -10.12 5.55
C THR A 218 -2.88 -8.75 5.95
N THR A 219 -3.13 -7.90 4.95
CA THR A 219 -3.82 -6.62 5.14
C THR A 219 -5.32 -6.75 4.92
N VAL A 220 -6.08 -5.94 5.66
CA VAL A 220 -7.52 -5.78 5.48
C VAL A 220 -7.84 -4.29 5.29
N SER A 221 -8.33 -3.94 4.09
CA SER A 221 -8.59 -2.58 3.62
C SER A 221 -10.03 -2.13 3.89
N GLY A 222 -10.22 -1.11 4.73
CA GLY A 222 -11.52 -0.45 4.94
C GLY A 222 -11.60 0.92 4.24
N ASP A 223 -12.81 1.37 3.86
CA ASP A 223 -13.03 2.76 3.42
C ASP A 223 -13.19 3.75 4.59
N ASN A 224 -13.12 3.27 5.83
CA ASN A 224 -13.07 4.06 7.04
C ASN A 224 -12.03 3.53 8.04
N TYR A 225 -11.63 4.40 8.96
CA TYR A 225 -10.89 3.98 10.15
C TYR A 225 -11.85 3.28 11.11
N TRP A 226 -11.51 2.06 11.51
CA TRP A 226 -12.24 1.28 12.51
C TRP A 226 -11.31 0.83 13.63
N LYS A 227 -11.89 0.65 14.82
CA LYS A 227 -11.21 0.07 15.98
C LYS A 227 -12.16 -0.77 16.82
N GLY A 228 -11.72 -1.96 17.19
CA GLY A 228 -12.47 -2.84 18.07
C GLY A 228 -12.00 -4.29 17.99
N ALA A 229 -12.05 -4.99 19.12
CA ALA A 229 -11.71 -6.42 19.16
C ALA A 229 -12.65 -7.27 18.28
N TYR A 230 -13.93 -6.88 18.15
CA TYR A 230 -14.89 -7.55 17.29
C TYR A 230 -14.63 -7.28 15.79
N ASP A 231 -14.21 -6.07 15.43
CA ASP A 231 -13.78 -5.78 14.06
C ASP A 231 -12.49 -6.51 13.70
N GLN A 232 -11.54 -6.62 14.64
CA GLN A 232 -10.38 -7.49 14.49
C GLN A 232 -10.80 -8.96 14.29
N GLN A 233 -11.83 -9.43 15.01
CA GLN A 233 -12.35 -10.79 14.83
C GLN A 233 -12.98 -10.99 13.44
N ASN A 234 -13.66 -9.99 12.88
CA ASN A 234 -14.09 -10.02 11.48
C ASN A 234 -12.88 -10.15 10.55
N ALA A 235 -11.87 -9.30 10.71
CA ALA A 235 -10.67 -9.33 9.87
C ALA A 235 -9.93 -10.68 9.91
N ILE A 236 -9.81 -11.30 11.09
CA ILE A 236 -9.29 -12.66 11.26
C ILE A 236 -10.15 -13.67 10.51
N SER A 237 -11.47 -13.62 10.69
CA SER A 237 -12.41 -14.54 10.04
C SER A 237 -12.37 -14.40 8.51
N MET A 238 -12.17 -13.19 7.98
CA MET A 238 -12.01 -12.96 6.54
C MET A 238 -10.71 -13.58 6.01
N CYS A 239 -9.60 -13.48 6.75
CA CYS A 239 -8.36 -14.15 6.38
C CYS A 239 -8.53 -15.68 6.32
N GLU A 240 -9.29 -16.26 7.25
CA GLU A 240 -9.63 -17.70 7.22
C GLU A 240 -10.52 -18.05 6.02
N VAL A 241 -11.54 -17.25 5.73
CA VAL A 241 -12.46 -17.50 4.61
C VAL A 241 -11.77 -17.45 3.25
N TYR A 242 -10.82 -16.52 3.08
CA TYR A 242 -10.08 -16.37 1.82
C TYR A 242 -8.78 -17.20 1.76
N ASP A 243 -8.58 -18.13 2.70
CA ASP A 243 -7.40 -19.00 2.79
C ASP A 243 -6.08 -18.20 2.72
N ALA A 244 -6.00 -17.10 3.47
CA ALA A 244 -4.84 -16.22 3.48
C ALA A 244 -3.57 -16.97 3.94
N PRO A 245 -2.42 -16.84 3.25
CA PRO A 245 -1.19 -17.56 3.58
C PRO A 245 -0.59 -17.22 4.94
N ASP A 246 -0.75 -15.96 5.37
CA ASP A 246 -0.29 -15.45 6.66
C ASP A 246 -1.45 -14.83 7.44
N PRO A 247 -1.37 -14.73 8.78
CA PRO A 247 -2.45 -14.20 9.61
C PRO A 247 -2.82 -12.75 9.30
N PHE A 248 -4.01 -12.34 9.74
CA PHE A 248 -4.35 -10.92 9.82
C PHE A 248 -3.29 -10.17 10.62
N ALA A 249 -2.69 -9.16 9.99
CA ALA A 249 -1.60 -8.40 10.59
C ALA A 249 -1.95 -6.92 10.74
N LEU A 250 -2.55 -6.35 9.69
CA LEU A 250 -2.66 -4.91 9.54
C LEU A 250 -3.99 -4.49 8.92
N SER A 251 -4.57 -3.40 9.43
CA SER A 251 -5.66 -2.67 8.80
C SER A 251 -5.13 -1.42 8.10
N GLU A 252 -5.55 -1.21 6.86
CA GLU A 252 -5.23 -0.03 6.05
C GLU A 252 -6.42 0.29 5.12
N MET A 253 -6.24 1.07 4.04
CA MET A 253 -7.37 1.56 3.24
C MET A 253 -7.20 1.42 1.71
N GLU A 254 -6.16 0.77 1.19
CA GLU A 254 -5.76 0.89 -0.22
C GLU A 254 -5.30 -0.39 -0.93
N ASP A 255 -4.64 -1.30 -0.22
CA ASP A 255 -3.81 -2.34 -0.81
C ASP A 255 -4.59 -3.27 -1.73
N VAL A 256 -5.81 -3.68 -1.34
CA VAL A 256 -6.65 -4.53 -2.18
C VAL A 256 -7.06 -3.83 -3.47
N ALA A 257 -7.27 -2.51 -3.43
CA ALA A 257 -7.70 -1.74 -4.59
C ALA A 257 -6.56 -1.60 -5.63
N LEU A 258 -5.34 -1.37 -5.16
CA LEU A 258 -4.13 -1.42 -6.00
C LEU A 258 -3.93 -2.82 -6.61
N ALA A 259 -4.08 -3.87 -5.80
CA ALA A 259 -3.98 -5.26 -6.26
C ALA A 259 -5.02 -5.58 -7.36
N VAL A 260 -6.27 -5.14 -7.20
CA VAL A 260 -7.33 -5.31 -8.21
C VAL A 260 -7.01 -4.59 -9.51
N VAL A 261 -6.43 -3.38 -9.46
CA VAL A 261 -5.98 -2.68 -10.67
C VAL A 261 -4.90 -3.51 -11.35
N LEU A 262 -3.85 -3.91 -10.64
CA LEU A 262 -2.75 -4.69 -11.23
C LEU A 262 -3.22 -6.02 -11.81
N ASP A 263 -4.13 -6.73 -11.14
CA ASP A 263 -4.74 -7.96 -11.64
C ASP A 263 -5.46 -7.75 -12.99
N ARG A 264 -6.24 -6.67 -13.12
CA ARG A 264 -6.93 -6.34 -14.38
C ARG A 264 -5.97 -6.03 -15.54
N PHE A 265 -4.76 -5.57 -15.24
CA PHE A 265 -3.71 -5.33 -16.23
C PHE A 265 -2.79 -6.55 -16.42
N GLY A 266 -2.97 -7.64 -15.66
CA GLY A 266 -2.10 -8.82 -15.71
C GLY A 266 -0.71 -8.58 -15.12
N LEU A 267 -0.61 -7.72 -14.09
CA LEU A 267 0.63 -7.26 -13.46
C LEU A 267 0.70 -7.60 -11.95
N LEU A 268 -0.26 -8.37 -11.43
CA LEU A 268 -0.32 -8.71 -10.01
C LEU A 268 0.89 -9.56 -9.55
N ASP A 269 1.51 -10.30 -10.47
CA ASP A 269 2.69 -11.13 -10.23
C ASP A 269 3.95 -10.34 -9.86
N ARG A 270 3.90 -9.01 -9.96
CA ARG A 270 5.00 -8.08 -9.63
C ARG A 270 4.60 -7.03 -8.60
N TYR A 271 3.53 -7.30 -7.85
CA TYR A 271 3.07 -6.43 -6.78
C TYR A 271 3.69 -6.82 -5.44
N ILE A 272 4.28 -5.84 -4.76
CA ILE A 272 4.89 -5.95 -3.44
C ILE A 272 4.23 -4.90 -2.54
N ILE A 273 4.03 -5.25 -1.28
CA ILE A 273 3.45 -4.34 -0.30
C ILE A 273 4.33 -4.38 0.95
N ILE A 274 4.80 -3.21 1.37
CA ILE A 274 5.56 -2.98 2.58
C ILE A 274 4.78 -2.02 3.46
N ARG A 275 4.28 -2.51 4.60
CA ARG A 275 3.51 -1.69 5.54
C ARG A 275 4.17 -1.62 6.90
N ASP A 276 4.22 -0.43 7.50
CA ASP A 276 4.69 -0.23 8.87
C ASP A 276 3.54 -0.06 9.88
N SER A 277 3.80 -0.47 11.11
CA SER A 277 2.86 -0.41 12.21
C SER A 277 2.95 0.92 12.96
N VAL A 278 1.87 1.72 12.95
CA VAL A 278 1.83 3.01 13.65
C VAL A 278 0.81 3.12 14.78
N ASN A 279 -0.26 2.32 14.77
CA ASN A 279 -1.25 2.28 15.85
C ASN A 279 -1.81 0.86 16.01
N MET A 280 -2.77 0.64 16.92
CA MET A 280 -3.45 -0.65 17.13
C MET A 280 -4.89 -0.63 16.61
N VAL A 281 -5.40 -1.74 16.06
CA VAL A 281 -6.79 -1.85 15.59
C VAL A 281 -7.81 -2.07 16.71
N VAL A 282 -7.38 -2.13 17.97
CA VAL A 282 -8.25 -2.24 19.14
C VAL A 282 -8.17 -0.99 20.00
N PHE A 283 -9.21 -0.76 20.79
CA PHE A 283 -9.16 0.26 21.83
C PHE A 283 -8.16 -0.13 22.90
N MET A 284 -7.21 0.77 23.12
CA MET A 284 -6.14 0.64 24.11
C MET A 284 -6.69 1.04 25.49
N ASN A 285 -6.13 0.50 26.57
CA ASN A 285 -6.63 0.72 27.93
C ASN A 285 -6.85 2.22 28.23
N GLY A 286 -8.11 2.59 28.49
CA GLY A 286 -8.53 3.96 28.81
C GLY A 286 -8.97 4.82 27.62
N VAL A 287 -8.83 4.34 26.38
CA VAL A 287 -9.38 4.97 25.18
C VAL A 287 -10.77 4.40 24.90
N THR A 288 -11.74 5.27 24.61
CA THR A 288 -13.09 4.87 24.18
C THR A 288 -13.39 5.45 22.80
N PRO A 289 -14.37 4.93 22.05
CA PRO A 289 -14.84 5.55 20.81
C PRO A 289 -15.15 7.04 20.97
N GLU A 290 -15.85 7.42 22.06
CA GLU A 290 -16.21 8.80 22.36
C GLU A 290 -14.98 9.67 22.68
N GLY A 291 -13.92 9.07 23.22
CA GLY A 291 -12.68 9.79 23.51
C GLY A 291 -11.80 9.97 22.28
N LEU A 292 -11.70 8.95 21.43
CA LEU A 292 -10.84 8.98 20.25
C LEU A 292 -11.42 9.84 19.12
N TRP A 293 -12.74 9.75 18.89
CA TRP A 293 -13.41 10.49 17.82
C TRP A 293 -14.18 11.71 18.34
N ASP A 294 -13.80 12.23 19.51
CA ASP A 294 -14.33 13.50 20.02
C ASP A 294 -13.89 14.64 19.09
N PRO A 295 -14.81 15.33 18.38
CA PRO A 295 -14.45 16.42 17.48
C PRO A 295 -13.87 17.64 18.21
N THR A 296 -13.89 17.63 19.55
CA THR A 296 -13.29 18.68 20.40
C THR A 296 -11.91 18.31 20.93
N ARG A 297 -11.46 17.06 20.76
CA ARG A 297 -10.06 16.67 20.98
C ARG A 297 -9.26 16.91 19.71
N THR A 298 -8.15 17.61 19.85
CA THR A 298 -7.25 18.01 18.76
C THR A 298 -6.18 16.96 18.48
N ASP A 299 -6.50 15.66 18.60
CA ASP A 299 -5.60 14.63 18.04
C ASP A 299 -5.82 14.62 16.53
N GLU A 300 -5.31 15.66 15.86
CA GLU A 300 -5.71 16.04 14.50
C GLU A 300 -5.06 15.12 13.43
N SER A 301 -4.08 14.30 13.80
CA SER A 301 -3.39 13.37 12.89
C SER A 301 -2.54 12.32 13.63
N LEU A 302 -2.39 11.13 13.02
CA LEU A 302 -1.40 10.12 13.45
C LEU A 302 0.05 10.63 13.41
N SER A 303 0.31 11.69 12.64
CA SER A 303 1.61 12.34 12.50
C SER A 303 1.93 13.34 13.63
N ASP A 304 1.04 13.53 14.60
CA ASP A 304 1.26 14.44 15.73
C ASP A 304 2.03 13.74 16.87
N GLU A 305 3.05 14.41 17.43
CA GLU A 305 3.87 13.90 18.56
C GLU A 305 3.04 13.68 19.84
N ASP A 306 1.94 14.42 19.98
CA ASP A 306 0.98 14.31 21.09
C ASP A 306 -0.14 13.29 20.80
N SER A 307 -0.08 12.59 19.67
CA SER A 307 -1.12 11.63 19.29
C SER A 307 -1.21 10.46 20.27
N ILE A 308 -2.43 10.23 20.78
CA ILE A 308 -2.75 9.09 21.64
C ILE A 308 -2.79 7.78 20.85
N GLU A 309 -2.85 7.89 19.53
CA GLU A 309 -2.94 6.77 18.60
C GLU A 309 -1.58 6.20 18.23
N ALA A 310 -0.61 7.08 17.96
CA ALA A 310 0.70 6.68 17.47
C ALA A 310 1.77 6.57 18.57
N ALA A 311 1.53 7.11 19.77
CA ALA A 311 2.48 7.05 20.88
C ALA A 311 3.92 7.46 20.48
N ASP A 312 4.04 8.49 19.62
CA ASP A 312 5.30 8.99 19.05
C ASP A 312 6.09 8.00 18.16
N ILE A 313 5.42 7.00 17.58
CA ILE A 313 6.09 6.03 16.69
C ILE A 313 6.15 6.47 15.23
N PHE A 314 5.28 7.39 14.81
CA PHE A 314 4.98 7.61 13.38
C PHE A 314 6.23 7.88 12.53
N ALA A 315 7.07 8.84 12.92
CA ALA A 315 8.29 9.15 12.18
C ALA A 315 9.29 7.98 12.15
N THR A 316 9.47 7.28 13.29
CA THR A 316 10.33 6.10 13.37
C THR A 316 9.79 4.95 12.51
N ALA A 317 8.48 4.77 12.43
CA ALA A 317 7.85 3.77 11.58
C ALA A 317 8.05 4.07 10.08
N MET A 318 7.95 5.34 9.66
CA MET A 318 8.28 5.76 8.29
C MET A 318 9.74 5.46 7.95
N GLU A 319 10.67 5.71 8.88
CA GLU A 319 12.09 5.39 8.70
C GLU A 319 12.30 3.86 8.61
N ASN A 320 11.64 3.08 9.47
CA ASN A 320 11.70 1.62 9.42
C ASN A 320 11.14 1.06 8.11
N ASN A 321 10.00 1.57 7.64
CA ASN A 321 9.42 1.20 6.35
C ASN A 321 10.45 1.44 5.24
N PHE A 322 11.01 2.64 5.19
CA PHE A 322 12.03 2.99 4.19
C PHE A 322 13.28 2.11 4.29
N LYS A 323 13.81 1.83 5.49
CA LYS A 323 14.95 0.92 5.69
C LYS A 323 14.68 -0.47 5.08
N VAL A 324 13.46 -0.97 5.22
CA VAL A 324 13.06 -2.27 4.68
C VAL A 324 12.81 -2.20 3.18
N GLY A 325 12.01 -1.25 2.72
CA GLY A 325 11.62 -1.18 1.31
C GLY A 325 12.74 -0.70 0.38
N SER A 326 13.67 0.14 0.85
CA SER A 326 14.87 0.51 0.06
C SER A 326 15.71 -0.71 -0.34
N VAL A 327 15.85 -1.70 0.56
CA VAL A 327 16.54 -2.95 0.24
C VAL A 327 15.86 -3.69 -0.92
N VAL A 328 14.51 -3.67 -0.98
CA VAL A 328 13.73 -4.27 -2.07
C VAL A 328 13.91 -3.49 -3.37
N VAL A 329 13.82 -2.16 -3.31
CA VAL A 329 14.02 -1.28 -4.47
C VAL A 329 15.40 -1.49 -5.08
N ASP A 330 16.45 -1.47 -4.25
CA ASP A 330 17.83 -1.64 -4.68
C ASP A 330 18.03 -3.03 -5.31
N ALA A 331 17.46 -4.08 -4.70
CA ALA A 331 17.53 -5.42 -5.25
C ALA A 331 16.89 -5.55 -6.64
N ILE A 332 15.77 -4.85 -6.90
CA ILE A 332 15.13 -4.78 -8.22
C ILE A 332 16.02 -4.04 -9.22
N LEU A 333 16.58 -2.88 -8.81
CA LEU A 333 17.41 -2.05 -9.69
C LEU A 333 18.69 -2.77 -10.13
N ASP A 334 19.27 -3.55 -9.22
CA ASP A 334 20.47 -4.38 -9.45
C ASP A 334 20.17 -5.73 -10.10
N GLY A 335 18.89 -6.09 -10.28
CA GLY A 335 18.45 -7.34 -10.92
C GLY A 335 18.71 -8.59 -10.08
N THR A 336 18.67 -8.45 -8.75
CA THR A 336 18.88 -9.55 -7.78
C THR A 336 17.58 -10.10 -7.20
N LEU A 337 16.45 -9.42 -7.44
CA LEU A 337 15.08 -9.93 -7.23
C LEU A 337 14.50 -10.47 -8.54
#